data_AF-A0A8J7K4F2-F1
#
_entry.id   AF-A0A8J7K4F2-F1
#
_cell.length_a   1.000
_cell.length_b   1.000
_cell.length_c   1.000
_cell.angle_alpha   90.00
_cell.angle_beta   90.00
_cell.angle_gamma   90.00
#
_symmetry.space_group_name_H-M   'P 1'
#
loop_
_entity.id
_entity.type
_entity.pdbx_description
1 polymer ?
#
loop_
_entity_poly.entity_id
_entity_poly.type
_entity_poly.pdbx_seq_one_letter_code
_entity_poly.pdbx_strand_id
1 'polypeptide(L)'
;MNKILLLIDKLIQKAKKDNAKSLFKNNPKSKIASDFKIGVNNYYDISTTANIYIGENVTINESNYITIKNNATFKIGKNTYITRATISCLDNIEIGDNCILGEGMKLFDHNHQYQKEPFMVSKTDFNTGFIKVGNNVWTGANVIILKNVTLGDNVIIGAGCVIHKDVPSNSIIINKQEHIINSL
;
A
#
# COMPACT_ATOMS: atom_id res chain seq x y z
N MET A 1 -3.81 33.45 -13.07
CA MET A 1 -4.89 32.57 -12.56
C MET A 1 -5.73 33.35 -11.55
N ASN A 2 -7.06 33.41 -11.73
CA ASN A 2 -7.97 34.22 -10.90
C ASN A 2 -8.00 33.70 -9.45
N LYS A 3 -7.91 34.59 -8.44
CA LYS A 3 -7.95 34.23 -7.00
C LYS A 3 -9.20 33.43 -6.61
N ILE A 4 -10.33 33.69 -7.29
CA ILE A 4 -11.59 32.95 -7.07
C ILE A 4 -11.45 31.49 -7.50
N LEU A 5 -10.83 31.23 -8.65
CA LEU A 5 -10.64 29.87 -9.16
C LEU A 5 -9.76 29.05 -8.20
N LEU A 6 -8.68 29.64 -7.71
CA LEU A 6 -7.81 29.00 -6.72
C LEU A 6 -8.54 28.65 -5.41
N LEU A 7 -9.49 29.49 -4.99
CA LEU A 7 -10.29 29.22 -3.79
C LEU A 7 -11.25 28.05 -4.02
N ILE A 8 -11.92 28.01 -5.18
CA ILE A 8 -12.80 26.91 -5.57
C ILE A 8 -12.03 25.59 -5.62
N ASP A 9 -10.84 25.58 -6.25
CA ASP A 9 -9.99 24.39 -6.31
C ASP A 9 -9.63 23.89 -4.91
N LYS A 10 -9.24 24.78 -4.00
CA LYS A 10 -8.93 24.42 -2.60
C LYS A 10 -10.13 23.78 -1.88
N LEU A 11 -11.33 24.31 -2.09
CA LEU A 11 -12.55 23.76 -1.49
C LEU A 11 -12.88 22.36 -2.06
N ILE A 12 -12.75 22.17 -3.37
CA ILE A 12 -12.94 20.87 -4.02
C ILE A 12 -11.94 19.85 -3.47
N GLN A 13 -10.67 20.23 -3.36
CA GLN A 13 -9.64 19.31 -2.83
C GLN A 13 -9.87 18.99 -1.36
N LYS A 14 -10.35 19.94 -0.55
CA LYS A 14 -10.74 19.69 0.84
C LYS A 14 -11.90 18.68 0.90
N ALA A 15 -12.96 18.90 0.13
CA ALA A 15 -14.11 18.00 0.10
C ALA A 15 -13.74 16.58 -0.33
N LYS A 16 -12.87 16.43 -1.35
CA LYS A 16 -12.33 15.13 -1.77
C LYS A 16 -11.58 14.42 -0.64
N LYS A 17 -10.75 15.14 0.10
CA LYS A 17 -10.00 14.60 1.25
C LYS A 17 -10.93 14.18 2.39
N ASP A 18 -11.93 14.99 2.71
CA ASP A 18 -12.89 14.70 3.77
C ASP A 18 -13.73 13.46 3.44
N ASN A 19 -14.20 13.34 2.18
CA ASN A 19 -14.88 12.15 1.69
C ASN A 19 -13.98 10.91 1.78
N ALA A 20 -12.73 11.00 1.29
CA ALA A 20 -11.77 9.90 1.38
C ALA A 20 -11.52 9.45 2.83
N LYS A 21 -11.36 10.39 3.78
CA LYS A 21 -11.17 10.09 5.19
C LYS A 21 -12.36 9.35 5.80
N SER A 22 -13.58 9.64 5.34
CA SER A 22 -14.78 8.95 5.82
C SER A 22 -14.74 7.45 5.51
N LEU A 23 -14.20 7.05 4.35
CA LEU A 23 -14.12 5.65 3.92
C LEU A 23 -13.35 4.76 4.90
N PHE A 24 -12.32 5.30 5.55
CA PHE A 24 -11.52 4.57 6.53
C PHE A 24 -12.25 4.40 7.87
N LYS A 25 -13.20 5.28 8.19
CA LYS A 25 -13.90 5.35 9.49
C LYS A 25 -15.23 4.58 9.52
N ASN A 26 -15.52 3.78 8.51
CA ASN A 26 -16.83 3.14 8.34
C ASN A 26 -17.05 1.88 9.21
N ASN A 27 -16.00 1.32 9.83
CA ASN A 27 -16.09 0.13 10.68
C ASN A 27 -15.79 0.46 12.16
N PRO A 28 -16.62 0.03 13.13
CA PRO A 28 -16.37 0.26 14.57
C PRO A 28 -15.08 -0.38 15.10
N LYS A 29 -14.52 -1.39 14.44
CA LYS A 29 -13.23 -2.01 14.82
C LYS A 29 -12.02 -1.16 14.40
N SER A 30 -12.20 -0.20 13.50
CA SER A 30 -11.11 0.63 13.01
C SER A 30 -10.60 1.61 14.06
N LYS A 31 -9.28 1.78 14.14
CA LYS A 31 -8.62 2.75 15.03
C LYS A 31 -7.72 3.66 14.20
N ILE A 32 -8.13 4.90 14.04
CA ILE A 32 -7.47 5.85 13.12
C ILE A 32 -7.12 7.10 13.90
N ALA A 33 -5.83 7.42 13.98
CA ALA A 33 -5.35 8.65 14.59
C ALA A 33 -5.97 9.87 13.91
N SER A 34 -6.34 10.90 14.68
CA SER A 34 -7.06 12.08 14.17
C SER A 34 -6.24 12.93 13.21
N ASP A 35 -4.91 12.85 13.30
CA ASP A 35 -3.95 13.68 12.59
C ASP A 35 -3.45 13.07 11.27
N PHE A 36 -3.92 11.87 10.89
CA PHE A 36 -3.54 11.26 9.62
C PHE A 36 -3.94 12.12 8.40
N LYS A 37 -3.07 12.12 7.39
CA LYS A 37 -3.16 12.99 6.23
C LYS A 37 -3.47 12.17 4.99
N ILE A 38 -4.43 12.66 4.20
CA ILE A 38 -4.76 12.13 2.87
C ILE A 38 -4.47 13.22 1.83
N GLY A 39 -3.72 12.85 0.79
CA GLY A 39 -3.49 13.68 -0.39
C GLY A 39 -4.66 13.64 -1.36
N VAL A 40 -4.39 13.84 -2.65
CA VAL A 40 -5.44 13.94 -3.68
C VAL A 40 -5.26 12.83 -4.73
N ASN A 41 -6.27 12.65 -5.59
CA ASN A 41 -6.23 11.69 -6.70
C ASN A 41 -6.03 10.21 -6.29
N ASN A 42 -6.28 9.89 -5.02
CA ASN A 42 -6.31 8.51 -4.57
C ASN A 42 -7.62 7.83 -4.98
N TYR A 43 -7.52 6.56 -5.35
CA TYR A 43 -8.65 5.66 -5.49
C TYR A 43 -8.74 4.74 -4.27
N TYR A 44 -9.95 4.61 -3.72
CA TYR A 44 -10.23 3.77 -2.56
C TYR A 44 -11.41 2.85 -2.86
N ASP A 45 -11.21 1.55 -2.67
CA ASP A 45 -12.28 0.54 -2.62
C ASP A 45 -12.17 -0.18 -1.28
N ILE A 46 -12.84 0.36 -0.27
CA ILE A 46 -12.73 -0.08 1.12
C ILE A 46 -14.08 -0.65 1.55
N SER A 47 -14.07 -1.93 1.91
CA SER A 47 -15.23 -2.58 2.50
C SER A 47 -15.60 -1.96 3.85
N THR A 48 -16.90 -1.84 4.12
CA THR A 48 -17.43 -1.40 5.42
C THR A 48 -17.11 -2.36 6.57
N THR A 49 -16.71 -3.60 6.27
CA THR A 49 -16.31 -4.62 7.27
C THR A 49 -14.80 -4.80 7.40
N ALA A 50 -13.99 -4.00 6.69
CA ALA A 50 -12.53 -4.01 6.82
C ALA A 50 -12.08 -3.48 8.19
N ASN A 51 -11.03 -4.08 8.76
CA ASN A 51 -10.43 -3.66 10.02
C ASN A 51 -9.22 -2.76 9.74
N ILE A 52 -9.33 -1.47 10.01
CA ILE A 52 -8.32 -0.48 9.61
C ILE A 52 -7.65 0.14 10.83
N TYR A 53 -6.32 0.13 10.84
CA TYR A 53 -5.52 0.75 11.89
C TYR A 53 -4.55 1.75 11.26
N ILE A 54 -4.64 3.03 11.65
CA ILE A 54 -3.75 4.08 11.15
C ILE A 54 -3.16 4.82 12.35
N GLY A 55 -1.83 4.77 12.47
CA GLY A 55 -1.07 5.46 13.50
C GLY A 55 -1.00 6.97 13.32
N GLU A 56 -0.43 7.63 14.32
CA GLU A 56 -0.21 9.08 14.35
C GLU A 56 0.72 9.52 13.21
N ASN A 57 0.48 10.72 12.68
CA ASN A 57 1.28 11.35 11.64
C ASN A 57 1.51 10.50 10.37
N VAL A 58 0.62 9.55 10.08
CA VAL A 58 0.61 8.83 8.80
C VAL A 58 0.20 9.77 7.66
N THR A 59 0.91 9.67 6.53
CA THR A 59 0.54 10.36 5.30
C THR A 59 0.33 9.36 4.17
N ILE A 60 -0.92 9.19 3.76
CA ILE A 60 -1.28 8.57 2.48
C ILE A 60 -1.37 9.73 1.49
N ASN A 61 -0.31 9.98 0.73
CA ASN A 61 -0.17 11.15 -0.12
C ASN A 61 -1.09 11.06 -1.35
N GLU A 62 -0.55 11.10 -2.56
CA GLU A 62 -1.35 11.24 -3.78
C GLU A 62 -1.29 10.02 -4.69
N SER A 63 -2.32 9.89 -5.53
CA SER A 63 -2.38 8.93 -6.64
C SER A 63 -2.13 7.48 -6.23
N ASN A 64 -2.56 7.10 -5.02
CA ASN A 64 -2.56 5.72 -4.56
C ASN A 64 -3.82 5.00 -5.06
N TYR A 65 -3.70 3.70 -5.29
CA TYR A 65 -4.82 2.79 -5.54
C TYR A 65 -4.89 1.79 -4.38
N ILE A 66 -5.87 1.96 -3.49
CA ILE A 66 -5.96 1.18 -2.25
C ILE A 66 -7.29 0.44 -2.21
N THR A 67 -7.21 -0.89 -2.20
CA THR A 67 -8.34 -1.79 -2.02
C THR A 67 -8.20 -2.57 -0.73
N ILE A 68 -9.26 -2.58 0.09
CA ILE A 68 -9.30 -3.32 1.35
C ILE A 68 -10.63 -4.08 1.40
N LYS A 69 -10.58 -5.41 1.29
CA LYS A 69 -11.78 -6.24 1.14
C LYS A 69 -12.39 -6.62 2.50
N ASN A 70 -13.54 -7.30 2.42
CA ASN A 70 -14.34 -7.70 3.57
C ASN A 70 -13.48 -8.45 4.59
N ASN A 71 -13.61 -8.09 5.87
CA ASN A 71 -12.89 -8.69 7.00
C ASN A 71 -11.35 -8.62 6.95
N ALA A 72 -10.75 -8.03 5.91
CA ALA A 72 -9.31 -7.85 5.82
C ALA A 72 -8.81 -6.90 6.93
N THR A 73 -7.55 -7.07 7.31
CA THR A 73 -6.85 -6.21 8.27
C THR A 73 -5.80 -5.39 7.54
N PHE A 74 -5.93 -4.06 7.60
CA PHE A 74 -4.97 -3.13 7.05
C PHE A 74 -4.44 -2.21 8.14
N LYS A 75 -3.14 -2.30 8.42
CA LYS A 75 -2.50 -1.56 9.51
C LYS A 75 -1.32 -0.75 8.98
N ILE A 76 -1.26 0.51 9.40
CA ILE A 76 -0.15 1.43 9.13
C ILE A 76 0.34 2.02 10.46
N GLY A 77 1.62 1.85 10.74
CA GLY A 77 2.31 2.41 11.89
C GLY A 77 2.53 3.92 11.79
N LYS A 78 3.02 4.51 12.88
CA LYS A 78 3.22 5.97 13.04
C LYS A 78 4.24 6.51 12.05
N ASN A 79 4.13 7.79 11.69
CA ASN A 79 5.10 8.50 10.84
C ASN A 79 5.38 7.85 9.48
N THR A 80 4.49 6.97 9.01
CA THR A 80 4.68 6.29 7.72
C THR A 80 4.13 7.10 6.58
N TYR A 81 4.88 7.14 5.47
CA TYR A 81 4.58 7.89 4.26
C TYR A 81 4.38 6.96 3.07
N ILE A 82 3.25 7.09 2.36
CA ILE A 82 2.90 6.29 1.19
C ILE A 82 2.52 7.22 0.05
N THR A 83 3.09 7.03 -1.14
CA THR A 83 2.76 7.85 -2.31
C THR A 83 2.79 7.03 -3.59
N ARG A 84 1.85 7.29 -4.51
CA ARG A 84 1.79 6.67 -5.85
C ARG A 84 1.89 5.14 -5.81
N ALA A 85 1.29 4.50 -4.79
CA ALA A 85 1.37 3.06 -4.57
C ALA A 85 0.07 2.33 -4.95
N THR A 86 0.17 1.02 -5.20
CA THR A 86 -0.96 0.11 -5.35
C THR A 86 -0.97 -0.85 -4.17
N ILE A 87 -2.03 -0.87 -3.37
CA ILE A 87 -2.17 -1.77 -2.22
C ILE A 87 -3.49 -2.51 -2.37
N SER A 88 -3.43 -3.83 -2.49
CA SER A 88 -4.61 -4.68 -2.54
C SER A 88 -4.56 -5.66 -1.37
N CYS A 89 -5.32 -5.32 -0.33
CA CYS A 89 -5.43 -6.06 0.91
C CYS A 89 -6.72 -6.88 0.91
N LEU A 90 -6.59 -8.19 0.71
CA LEU A 90 -7.69 -9.13 0.74
C LEU A 90 -7.80 -9.86 2.09
N ASP A 91 -6.73 -9.87 2.90
CA ASP A 91 -6.69 -10.58 4.18
C ASP A 91 -5.86 -9.85 5.23
N ASN A 92 -4.53 -9.73 5.10
CA ASN A 92 -3.74 -9.00 6.09
C ASN A 92 -2.53 -8.26 5.50
N ILE A 93 -2.50 -6.94 5.60
CA ILE A 93 -1.32 -6.12 5.30
C ILE A 93 -1.01 -5.22 6.49
N GLU A 94 0.17 -5.40 7.06
CA GLU A 94 0.68 -4.61 8.18
C GLU A 94 1.96 -3.89 7.77
N ILE A 95 1.98 -2.57 7.98
CA ILE A 95 3.14 -1.70 7.75
C ILE A 95 3.52 -1.06 9.08
N GLY A 96 4.79 -1.19 9.47
CA GLY A 96 5.33 -0.64 10.70
C GLY A 96 5.47 0.89 10.71
N ASP A 97 6.16 1.38 11.73
CA ASP A 97 6.41 2.79 11.98
C ASP A 97 7.58 3.33 11.12
N ASN A 98 7.55 4.62 10.79
CA ASN A 98 8.62 5.35 10.10
C ASN A 98 8.98 4.78 8.72
N CYS A 99 8.03 4.18 8.02
CA CYS A 99 8.26 3.61 6.70
C CYS A 99 8.06 4.65 5.58
N ILE A 100 8.80 4.49 4.49
CA ILE A 100 8.61 5.25 3.25
C ILE A 100 8.33 4.27 2.12
N LEU A 101 7.08 4.20 1.70
CA LEU A 101 6.66 3.41 0.54
C LEU A 101 6.65 4.32 -0.70
N GLY A 102 7.73 4.18 -1.48
CA GLY A 102 8.02 4.98 -2.65
C GLY A 102 7.09 4.74 -3.84
N GLU A 103 7.28 5.53 -4.88
CA GLU A 103 6.46 5.55 -6.09
C GLU A 103 6.39 4.21 -6.82
N GLY A 104 5.19 3.83 -7.26
CA GLY A 104 4.96 2.63 -8.06
C GLY A 104 5.05 1.32 -7.28
N MET A 105 5.26 1.39 -5.95
CA MET A 105 5.21 0.26 -5.02
C MET A 105 3.90 -0.50 -5.15
N LYS A 106 3.95 -1.84 -5.11
CA LYS A 106 2.77 -2.71 -5.10
C LYS A 106 2.80 -3.73 -3.96
N LEU A 107 1.70 -3.83 -3.21
CA LEU A 107 1.49 -4.85 -2.18
C LEU A 107 0.30 -5.75 -2.57
N PHE A 108 0.53 -7.06 -2.64
CA PHE A 108 -0.50 -8.05 -2.97
C PHE A 108 -0.44 -9.25 -2.02
N ASP A 109 -1.38 -9.33 -1.08
CA ASP A 109 -1.48 -10.44 -0.11
C ASP A 109 -2.25 -11.66 -0.61
N HIS A 110 -2.50 -11.77 -1.92
CA HIS A 110 -3.32 -12.81 -2.52
C HIS A 110 -2.85 -13.19 -3.92
N ASN A 111 -3.29 -14.36 -4.38
CA ASN A 111 -3.25 -14.79 -5.78
C ASN A 111 -4.64 -15.26 -6.19
N HIS A 112 -4.97 -15.24 -7.47
CA HIS A 112 -6.16 -15.94 -7.96
C HIS A 112 -6.07 -17.44 -7.69
N GLN A 113 -7.18 -18.06 -7.29
CA GLN A 113 -7.29 -19.51 -7.28
C GLN A 113 -7.32 -20.05 -8.71
N TYR A 114 -6.81 -21.26 -8.88
CA TYR A 114 -6.92 -21.96 -10.15
C TYR A 114 -7.16 -23.45 -9.90
N GLN A 115 -7.89 -24.07 -10.82
CA GLN A 115 -8.03 -25.52 -10.91
C GLN A 115 -7.27 -26.02 -12.14
N LYS A 116 -6.75 -27.24 -12.08
CA LYS A 116 -5.96 -27.81 -13.18
C LYS A 116 -6.84 -28.47 -14.25
N GLU A 117 -7.97 -29.08 -13.86
CA GLU A 117 -8.82 -29.85 -14.77
C GLU A 117 -10.32 -29.58 -14.54
N PRO A 118 -11.02 -28.97 -15.52
CA PRO A 118 -10.44 -28.25 -16.66
C PRO A 118 -9.62 -27.05 -16.16
N PHE A 119 -8.54 -26.67 -16.86
CA PHE A 119 -7.75 -25.50 -16.47
C PHE A 119 -8.61 -24.24 -16.44
N MET A 120 -8.70 -23.61 -15.28
CA MET A 120 -9.45 -22.37 -15.11
C MET A 120 -8.83 -21.57 -13.96
N VAL A 121 -8.61 -20.28 -14.22
CA VAL A 121 -8.27 -19.30 -13.18
C VAL A 121 -9.56 -18.63 -12.75
N SER A 122 -9.85 -18.65 -11.44
CA SER A 122 -11.06 -18.00 -10.92
C SER A 122 -10.95 -16.48 -11.06
N LYS A 123 -12.04 -15.85 -11.50
CA LYS A 123 -12.15 -14.38 -11.58
C LYS A 123 -12.48 -13.74 -10.23
N THR A 124 -12.94 -14.54 -9.27
CA THR A 124 -13.53 -14.05 -8.00
C THR A 124 -12.94 -14.72 -6.75
N ASP A 125 -12.30 -15.89 -6.89
CA ASP A 125 -11.77 -16.64 -5.77
C ASP A 125 -10.26 -16.45 -5.66
N PHE A 126 -9.79 -16.28 -4.42
CA PHE A 126 -8.41 -15.92 -4.13
C PHE A 126 -7.81 -16.84 -3.07
N ASN A 127 -6.53 -17.15 -3.22
CA ASN A 127 -5.70 -17.68 -2.15
C ASN A 127 -5.08 -16.49 -1.42
N THR A 128 -5.66 -16.09 -0.30
CA THR A 128 -5.18 -14.97 0.52
C THR A 128 -4.06 -15.38 1.48
N GLY A 129 -3.50 -14.41 2.19
CA GLY A 129 -2.40 -14.57 3.13
C GLY A 129 -2.03 -13.22 3.73
N PHE A 130 -0.75 -13.02 4.04
CA PHE A 130 -0.31 -11.80 4.72
C PHE A 130 0.86 -11.09 4.04
N ILE A 131 1.02 -9.80 4.30
CA ILE A 131 2.27 -9.07 4.14
C ILE A 131 2.56 -8.34 5.45
N LYS A 132 3.77 -8.49 5.97
CA LYS A 132 4.24 -7.76 7.15
C LYS A 132 5.48 -6.95 6.78
N VAL A 133 5.42 -5.65 6.98
CA VAL A 133 6.55 -4.74 6.83
C VAL A 133 6.91 -4.23 8.22
N GLY A 134 8.16 -4.45 8.64
CA GLY A 134 8.70 -3.95 9.89
C GLY A 134 8.78 -2.42 9.94
N ASN A 135 9.49 -1.91 10.94
CA ASN A 135 9.69 -0.49 11.15
C ASN A 135 10.89 0.02 10.34
N ASN A 136 10.87 1.31 10.03
CA ASN A 136 11.97 2.01 9.35
C ASN A 136 12.36 1.32 8.02
N VAL A 137 11.34 0.97 7.23
CA VAL A 137 11.53 0.36 5.92
C VAL A 137 11.40 1.41 4.82
N TRP A 138 12.36 1.42 3.90
CA TRP A 138 12.29 2.24 2.69
C TRP A 138 12.22 1.36 1.45
N THR A 139 11.26 1.66 0.57
CA THR A 139 11.17 1.02 -0.74
C THR A 139 11.46 2.01 -1.85
N GLY A 140 12.42 1.65 -2.71
CA GLY A 140 12.67 2.31 -3.96
C GLY A 140 11.47 2.24 -4.92
N ALA A 141 11.60 2.92 -6.05
CA ALA A 141 10.52 2.99 -7.02
C ALA A 141 10.20 1.61 -7.62
N ASN A 142 8.92 1.36 -7.91
CA ASN A 142 8.43 0.15 -8.60
C ASN A 142 8.78 -1.18 -7.90
N VAL A 143 8.89 -1.20 -6.59
CA VAL A 143 9.01 -2.43 -5.80
C VAL A 143 7.68 -3.18 -5.75
N ILE A 144 7.70 -4.52 -5.78
CA ILE A 144 6.53 -5.37 -5.60
C ILE A 144 6.79 -6.30 -4.42
N ILE A 145 5.89 -6.34 -3.44
CA ILE A 145 5.92 -7.29 -2.32
C ILE A 145 4.72 -8.23 -2.46
N LEU A 146 5.02 -9.53 -2.50
CA LEU A 146 4.03 -10.58 -2.71
C LEU A 146 3.56 -11.20 -1.41
N LYS A 147 2.48 -11.96 -1.52
CA LYS A 147 1.85 -12.72 -0.45
C LYS A 147 2.87 -13.56 0.35
N ASN A 148 2.65 -13.60 1.66
CA ASN A 148 3.39 -14.36 2.66
C ASN A 148 4.85 -13.92 2.78
N VAL A 149 5.07 -12.61 2.75
CA VAL A 149 6.38 -11.99 2.97
C VAL A 149 6.38 -11.16 4.24
N THR A 150 7.44 -11.33 5.01
CA THR A 150 7.83 -10.47 6.14
C THR A 150 9.11 -9.72 5.79
N LEU A 151 9.06 -8.39 5.82
CA LEU A 151 10.25 -7.55 5.90
C LEU A 151 10.53 -7.26 7.38
N GLY A 152 11.77 -7.48 7.82
CA GLY A 152 12.23 -7.06 9.13
C GLY A 152 12.33 -5.54 9.26
N ASP A 153 12.86 -5.09 10.40
CA ASP A 153 13.11 -3.67 10.68
C ASP A 153 14.36 -3.17 9.94
N ASN A 154 14.43 -1.86 9.67
CA ASN A 154 15.60 -1.22 9.05
C ASN A 154 15.98 -1.84 7.70
N VAL A 155 14.99 -2.06 6.83
CA VAL A 155 15.18 -2.67 5.51
C VAL A 155 15.11 -1.62 4.41
N ILE A 156 16.06 -1.66 3.48
CA ILE A 156 16.02 -0.89 2.23
C ILE A 156 15.79 -1.85 1.07
N ILE A 157 14.76 -1.62 0.27
CA ILE A 157 14.50 -2.36 -0.96
C ILE A 157 14.82 -1.45 -2.16
N GLY A 158 15.80 -1.85 -2.96
CA GLY A 158 16.20 -1.16 -4.18
C GLY A 158 15.07 -1.12 -5.22
N ALA A 159 15.14 -0.16 -6.13
CA ALA A 159 14.13 0.03 -7.16
C ALA A 159 13.92 -1.22 -8.03
N GLY A 160 12.68 -1.47 -8.43
CA GLY A 160 12.30 -2.57 -9.32
C GLY A 160 12.42 -3.98 -8.73
N CYS A 161 12.67 -4.13 -7.43
CA CYS A 161 12.72 -5.47 -6.81
C CYS A 161 11.33 -6.11 -6.73
N VAL A 162 11.28 -7.43 -6.94
CA VAL A 162 10.13 -8.28 -6.61
C VAL A 162 10.49 -9.13 -5.40
N ILE A 163 9.82 -8.88 -4.27
CA ILE A 163 10.07 -9.57 -3.01
C ILE A 163 9.03 -10.67 -2.84
N HIS A 164 9.51 -11.92 -2.84
CA HIS A 164 8.71 -13.14 -2.76
C HIS A 164 9.18 -14.09 -1.65
N LYS A 165 10.09 -13.62 -0.80
CA LYS A 165 10.63 -14.30 0.39
C LYS A 165 10.87 -13.26 1.47
N ASP A 166 10.90 -13.73 2.71
CA ASP A 166 11.21 -12.89 3.87
C ASP A 166 12.57 -12.21 3.73
N VAL A 167 12.65 -11.00 4.28
CA VAL A 167 13.86 -10.16 4.28
C VAL A 167 14.23 -9.88 5.73
N PRO A 168 15.40 -10.34 6.20
CA PRO A 168 15.83 -10.10 7.57
C PRO A 168 15.99 -8.61 7.88
N SER A 169 15.87 -8.24 9.16
CA SER A 169 16.14 -6.88 9.62
C SER A 169 17.57 -6.44 9.27
N ASN A 170 17.79 -5.12 9.16
CA ASN A 170 19.09 -4.50 8.85
C ASN A 170 19.67 -4.94 7.50
N SER A 171 18.79 -5.14 6.52
CA SER A 171 19.19 -5.61 5.19
C SER A 171 18.98 -4.53 4.14
N ILE A 172 19.85 -4.55 3.12
CA ILE A 172 19.63 -3.84 1.86
C ILE A 172 19.48 -4.90 0.78
N ILE A 173 18.35 -4.87 0.07
CA ILE A 173 18.16 -5.67 -1.14
C ILE A 173 18.37 -4.76 -2.33
N ILE A 174 19.18 -5.22 -3.28
CA ILE A 174 19.40 -4.55 -4.56
C ILE A 174 18.94 -5.45 -5.69
N ASN A 175 18.37 -4.84 -6.73
CA ASN A 175 18.08 -5.53 -7.97
C ASN A 175 19.36 -5.60 -8.80
N LYS A 176 20.00 -6.77 -8.86
CA LYS A 176 21.18 -6.99 -9.70
C LYS A 176 20.72 -7.47 -11.08
N GLN A 177 20.85 -6.60 -12.08
CA GLN A 177 20.66 -6.95 -13.49
C GLN A 177 22.01 -6.99 -14.21
N GLU A 178 22.20 -7.97 -15.08
CA GLU A 178 23.35 -8.01 -15.99
C GLU A 178 22.90 -7.42 -17.33
N HIS A 179 23.35 -6.20 -17.62
CA HIS A 179 23.06 -5.56 -18.90
C HIS A 179 23.98 -6.11 -19.98
N ILE A 180 23.40 -6.64 -21.06
CA ILE A 180 24.14 -6.95 -22.29
C ILE A 180 24.15 -5.67 -23.14
N ILE A 181 25.32 -5.06 -23.27
CA ILE A 181 25.53 -3.84 -24.05
C ILE A 181 26.33 -4.23 -25.29
N ASN A 182 25.75 -4.05 -26.47
CA ASN A 182 26.43 -4.19 -27.75
C ASN A 182 26.64 -2.80 -28.36
N SER A 183 27.82 -2.54 -28.93
CA SER A 183 28.00 -1.41 -29.84
C SER A 183 27.28 -1.69 -31.16
N LEU A 184 26.76 -0.64 -31.79
CA LEU A 184 26.22 -0.70 -33.14
C LEU A 184 27.31 -1.05 -34.17
#